data_AF-A0A534A7Y3-F1
#
_entry.id   AF-A0A534A7Y3-F1
#
_cell.length_a   1.000
_cell.length_b   1.000
_cell.length_c   1.000
_cell.angle_alpha   90.00
_cell.angle_beta   90.00
_cell.angle_gamma   90.00
#
_symmetry.space_group_name_H-M   'P 1'
#
loop_
_entity.id
_entity.type
_entity.pdbx_description
1 polymer ?
#
loop_
_entity_poly.entity_id
_entity_poly.type
_entity_poly.pdbx_seq_one_letter_code
_entity_poly.pdbx_strand_id
1 'polypeptide(L)'
;MSTSEPNDEEFALHARAVLGKHKAEHKLPALLALQVKARAEMLEHKTRALTAGAPPSAEALNQLYQLHLEQVAKLLTDEEFTQIFGISKSQIKTVVLVDPRMMRGAS
;
A
#
# COMPACT_ATOMS: atom_id res chain seq x y z
N MET A 1 -10.80 -6.15 21.56
CA MET A 1 -9.36 -5.82 21.61
C MET A 1 -8.99 -5.34 20.22
N SER A 2 -8.80 -4.04 20.04
CA SER A 2 -8.43 -3.47 18.74
C SER A 2 -6.97 -3.77 18.49
N THR A 3 -6.67 -4.84 17.75
CA THR A 3 -5.37 -5.02 17.10
C THR A 3 -5.30 -4.03 15.94
N SER A 4 -5.21 -2.73 16.26
CA SER A 4 -4.62 -1.78 15.31
C SER A 4 -3.16 -2.18 15.25
N GLU A 5 -2.75 -2.80 14.14
CA GLU A 5 -1.34 -3.13 13.92
C GLU A 5 -0.53 -1.83 14.06
N PRO A 6 0.67 -1.85 14.69
CA PRO A 6 1.43 -0.62 14.97
C PRO A 6 1.63 0.28 13.73
N ASN A 7 1.62 -0.32 12.53
CA ASN A 7 1.70 0.38 11.25
C ASN A 7 0.49 1.25 10.86
N ASP A 8 -0.75 0.96 11.28
CA ASP A 8 -1.92 1.78 10.87
C ASP A 8 -2.00 3.07 11.66
N GLU A 9 -1.67 3.02 12.95
CA GLU A 9 -1.71 4.18 13.81
C GLU A 9 -0.57 5.14 13.44
N GLU A 10 0.63 4.62 13.19
CA GLU A 10 1.76 5.41 12.68
C GLU A 10 1.46 6.02 11.31
N PHE A 11 0.89 5.25 10.38
CA PHE A 11 0.48 5.77 9.07
C PHE A 11 -0.60 6.84 9.21
N ALA A 12 -1.62 6.61 10.05
CA ALA A 12 -2.69 7.58 10.28
C ALA A 12 -2.15 8.87 10.90
N LEU A 13 -1.22 8.77 11.85
CA LEU A 13 -0.56 9.92 12.47
C LEU A 13 0.26 10.72 11.45
N HIS A 14 1.08 10.05 10.63
CA HIS A 14 1.87 10.68 9.57
C HIS A 14 0.97 11.34 8.51
N ALA A 15 -0.01 10.60 7.98
CA ALA A 15 -0.95 11.12 6.98
C ALA A 15 -1.76 12.30 7.53
N ARG A 16 -2.17 12.26 8.80
CA ARG A 16 -2.85 13.38 9.46
C ARG A 16 -1.93 14.59 9.64
N ALA A 17 -0.66 14.38 9.95
CA ALA A 17 0.33 15.46 10.06
C ALA A 17 0.56 16.16 8.71
N VAL A 18 0.68 15.38 7.63
CA VAL A 18 0.88 15.92 6.27
C VAL A 18 -0.37 16.62 5.73
N LEU A 19 -1.55 16.00 5.89
CA LEU A 19 -2.80 16.55 5.34
C LEU A 19 -3.30 17.77 6.12
N GLY A 20 -2.94 17.88 7.39
CA GLY A 20 -3.48 18.87 8.31
C GLY A 20 -4.93 18.57 8.71
N LYS A 21 -5.38 19.23 9.78
CA LYS A 21 -6.62 18.89 10.51
C LYS A 21 -7.86 18.81 9.60
N HIS A 22 -8.08 19.82 8.76
CA HIS A 22 -9.28 19.90 7.90
C HIS A 22 -9.31 18.91 6.74
N LYS A 23 -8.17 18.62 6.09
CA LYS A 23 -8.14 17.67 4.97
C LYS A 23 -8.12 16.23 5.46
N ALA A 24 -7.51 15.98 6.62
CA ALA A 24 -7.50 14.67 7.24
C ALA A 24 -8.92 14.17 7.57
N GLU A 25 -9.82 15.03 8.02
CA GLU A 25 -11.21 14.64 8.35
C GLU A 25 -11.96 13.99 7.16
N HIS A 26 -11.67 14.43 5.93
CA HIS A 26 -12.33 13.91 4.73
C HIS A 26 -11.52 12.82 4.00
N LYS A 27 -10.19 12.92 4.00
CA LYS A 27 -9.32 12.03 3.22
C LYS A 27 -8.80 10.83 4.02
N LEU A 28 -8.55 11.00 5.31
CA LEU A 28 -7.97 9.94 6.17
C LEU A 28 -8.86 8.68 6.24
N PRO A 29 -10.20 8.77 6.36
CA PRO A 29 -11.05 7.57 6.36
C PRO A 29 -10.94 6.78 5.04
N ALA A 30 -10.87 7.48 3.91
CA ALA A 30 -10.73 6.85 2.60
C ALA A 30 -9.35 6.21 2.41
N LEU A 31 -8.28 6.86 2.91
CA LEU A 31 -6.92 6.28 2.89
C LEU A 31 -6.83 5.01 3.75
N LEU A 32 -7.41 5.03 4.95
CA LEU A 32 -7.43 3.85 5.82
C LEU A 32 -8.26 2.72 5.20
N ALA A 33 -9.37 3.03 4.55
CA ALA A 33 -10.16 2.02 3.83
C ALA A 33 -9.36 1.35 2.69
N LEU A 34 -8.57 2.13 1.94
CA LEU A 34 -7.69 1.59 0.90
C LEU A 34 -6.58 0.71 1.49
N GLN A 35 -6.00 1.11 2.63
CA GLN A 35 -4.98 0.32 3.32
C GLN A 35 -5.53 -1.02 3.81
N VAL A 36 -6.71 -1.01 4.44
CA VAL A 36 -7.40 -2.24 4.87
C VAL A 36 -7.69 -3.15 3.67
N LYS A 37 -8.15 -2.58 2.55
CA LYS A 37 -8.39 -3.33 1.32
C LYS A 37 -7.11 -3.96 0.77
N ALA A 38 -6.03 -3.21 0.67
CA ALA A 38 -4.75 -3.73 0.20
C ALA A 38 -4.21 -4.87 1.09
N ARG A 39 -4.40 -4.77 2.41
CA ARG A 39 -4.05 -5.86 3.33
C ARG A 39 -4.94 -7.09 3.15
N ALA A 40 -6.25 -6.91 2.97
CA ALA A 40 -7.14 -8.02 2.68
C ALA A 40 -6.71 -8.75 1.39
N GLU A 41 -6.41 -8.00 0.33
CA GLU A 41 -5.90 -8.57 -0.93
C GLU A 41 -4.56 -9.30 -0.72
N MET A 42 -3.60 -8.71 0.01
CA MET A 42 -2.34 -9.39 0.35
C MET A 42 -2.57 -10.67 1.18
N LEU A 43 -3.50 -10.65 2.13
CA LEU A 43 -3.83 -11.80 2.96
C LEU A 43 -4.49 -12.91 2.14
N GLU A 44 -5.35 -12.57 1.19
CA GLU A 44 -5.91 -13.51 0.22
C GLU A 44 -4.82 -14.13 -0.65
N HIS A 45 -3.88 -13.33 -1.15
CA HIS A 45 -2.74 -13.82 -1.93
C HIS A 45 -1.85 -14.76 -1.10
N LYS A 46 -1.59 -14.43 0.17
CA LYS A 46 -0.85 -15.29 1.10
C LYS A 46 -1.60 -16.59 1.39
N THR A 47 -2.92 -16.52 1.60
CA THR A 47 -3.77 -17.70 1.86
C THR A 47 -3.83 -18.60 0.62
N ARG A 48 -3.95 -18.01 -0.57
CA ARG A 48 -3.89 -18.73 -1.85
C ARG A 48 -2.53 -19.39 -2.06
N ALA A 49 -1.43 -18.73 -1.70
CA ALA A 49 -0.11 -19.33 -1.76
C ALA A 49 0.04 -20.55 -0.85
N LEU A 50 -0.51 -20.46 0.36
CA LEU A 50 -0.49 -21.56 1.34
C LEU A 50 -1.36 -22.76 0.90
N THR A 51 -2.46 -22.51 0.19
CA THR A 51 -3.42 -23.55 -0.23
C THR A 51 -3.12 -24.14 -1.60
N ALA A 52 -2.65 -23.34 -2.56
CA ALA A 52 -2.31 -23.76 -3.92
C ALA A 52 -0.83 -24.17 -4.07
N GLY A 53 0.00 -23.96 -3.05
CA GLY A 53 1.41 -24.38 -3.02
C GLY A 53 2.37 -23.53 -3.85
N ALA A 54 1.91 -22.42 -4.44
CA ALA A 54 2.74 -21.52 -5.23
C ALA A 54 2.67 -20.08 -4.67
N PRO A 55 3.80 -19.46 -4.29
CA PRO A 55 3.82 -18.06 -3.89
C PRO A 55 3.40 -17.14 -5.05
N PRO A 56 2.76 -16.00 -4.79
CA PRO A 56 2.50 -15.00 -5.83
C PRO A 56 3.83 -14.55 -6.44
N SER A 57 3.85 -14.38 -7.76
CA SER A 57 5.04 -13.86 -8.46
C SER A 57 5.34 -12.43 -8.00
N ALA A 58 6.61 -12.04 -8.07
CA ALA A 58 7.03 -10.67 -7.79
C ALA A 58 6.29 -9.66 -8.67
N GLU A 59 5.99 -10.00 -9.91
CA GLU A 59 5.19 -9.18 -10.82
C GLU A 59 3.76 -8.95 -10.28
N ALA A 60 3.09 -10.00 -9.80
CA ALA A 60 1.75 -9.88 -9.23
C ALA A 60 1.74 -9.00 -7.98
N LEU A 61 2.73 -9.14 -7.10
CA LEU A 61 2.87 -8.29 -5.90
C LEU A 61 3.17 -6.83 -6.25
N ASN A 62 4.08 -6.60 -7.19
CA ASN A 62 4.40 -5.26 -7.67
C ASN A 62 3.18 -4.59 -8.32
N GLN A 63 2.42 -5.32 -9.14
CA GLN A 63 1.21 -4.80 -9.77
C GLN A 63 0.12 -4.44 -8.76
N LEU A 64 -0.09 -5.28 -7.74
CA LEU A 64 -1.01 -4.99 -6.63
C LEU A 64 -0.62 -3.72 -5.88
N TYR A 65 0.67 -3.58 -5.59
CA TYR A 65 1.20 -2.40 -4.92
C TYR A 65 1.04 -1.13 -5.76
N GLN A 66 1.30 -1.21 -7.06
CA GLN A 66 1.10 -0.10 -7.99
C GLN A 66 -0.37 0.32 -8.08
N LEU A 67 -1.29 -0.64 -8.21
CA LEU A 67 -2.74 -0.37 -8.22
C LEU A 67 -3.21 0.32 -6.93
N HIS A 68 -2.69 -0.11 -5.79
CA HIS A 68 -2.97 0.53 -4.51
C HIS A 68 -2.47 1.98 -4.48
N LEU A 69 -1.22 2.21 -4.88
CA LEU A 69 -0.66 3.57 -4.96
C LEU A 69 -1.44 4.46 -5.94
N GLU A 70 -1.91 3.92 -7.07
CA GLU A 70 -2.75 4.66 -8.02
C GLU A 70 -4.12 5.05 -7.41
N GLN A 71 -4.72 4.17 -6.61
CA GLN A 71 -5.97 4.49 -5.91
C GLN A 71 -5.76 5.59 -4.86
N VAL A 72 -4.67 5.52 -4.11
CA VAL A 72 -4.31 6.55 -3.12
C VAL A 72 -3.97 7.88 -3.81
N ALA A 73 -3.25 7.84 -4.94
CA ALA A 73 -2.92 9.02 -5.74
C ALA A 73 -4.13 9.74 -6.32
N LYS A 74 -5.29 9.09 -6.45
CA LYS A 74 -6.54 9.75 -6.85
C LYS A 74 -7.18 10.56 -5.71
N LEU A 75 -6.88 10.23 -4.46
CA LEU A 75 -7.43 10.92 -3.27
C LEU A 75 -6.57 12.10 -2.81
N LEU A 76 -5.28 12.05 -3.12
CA LEU A 76 -4.29 13.03 -2.69
C LEU A 76 -3.90 13.98 -3.83
N THR A 77 -3.37 15.16 -3.53
CA THR A 77 -2.60 15.93 -4.53
C THR A 77 -1.22 15.30 -4.74
N ASP A 78 -0.48 15.70 -5.77
CA ASP A 78 0.88 15.18 -5.99
C ASP A 78 1.82 15.52 -4.82
N GLU A 79 1.70 16.74 -4.28
CA GLU A 79 2.45 17.18 -3.11
C GLU A 79 2.11 16.37 -1.85
N GLU A 80 0.81 16.20 -1.53
CA GLU A 80 0.36 15.39 -0.39
C GLU A 80 0.83 13.93 -0.51
N PHE A 81 0.73 13.36 -1.72
CA PHE A 81 1.18 12.00 -1.99
C PHE A 81 2.69 11.86 -1.80
N THR A 82 3.47 12.80 -2.34
CA THR A 82 4.93 12.82 -2.21
C THR A 82 5.37 12.96 -0.76
N GLN A 83 4.68 13.77 0.04
CA GLN A 83 5.01 13.91 1.46
C GLN A 83 4.61 12.69 2.32
N ILE A 84 3.54 11.98 1.95
CA ILE A 84 3.13 10.76 2.67
C ILE A 84 4.00 9.56 2.29
N PHE A 85 4.29 9.37 1.00
CA PHE A 85 4.95 8.16 0.47
C PHE A 85 6.42 8.35 0.09
N GLY A 86 6.94 9.58 0.10
CA GLY A 86 8.32 9.89 -0.29
C GLY A 86 8.61 9.76 -1.79
N ILE A 87 7.58 9.52 -2.61
CA ILE A 87 7.66 9.32 -4.06
C ILE A 87 6.60 10.14 -4.77
N SER A 88 6.89 10.63 -5.97
CA SER A 88 5.91 11.36 -6.78
C SER A 88 4.93 10.41 -7.47
N LYS A 89 3.75 10.90 -7.85
CA LYS A 89 2.74 10.06 -8.55
C LYS A 89 3.25 9.52 -9.88
N SER A 90 4.11 10.28 -10.57
CA SER A 90 4.75 9.83 -11.80
C SER A 90 5.68 8.63 -11.60
N GLN A 91 6.16 8.40 -10.36
CA GLN A 91 7.06 7.30 -10.02
C GLN A 91 6.31 6.00 -9.66
N ILE A 92 4.98 6.04 -9.49
CA ILE A 92 4.19 4.87 -9.09
C ILE A 92 4.46 3.65 -9.99
N LYS A 93 4.48 3.86 -11.32
CA LYS A 93 4.71 2.78 -12.30
C LYS A 93 6.14 2.22 -12.29
N THR A 94 7.07 2.95 -11.69
CA THR A 94 8.48 2.54 -11.56
C THR A 94 8.79 1.94 -10.20
N VAL A 95 7.84 1.96 -9.26
CA VAL A 95 8.06 1.33 -7.96
C VAL A 95 8.09 -0.18 -8.13
N VAL A 96 9.21 -0.76 -7.71
CA VAL A 96 9.43 -2.20 -7.60
C VAL A 96 9.60 -2.50 -6.12
N LEU A 97 8.57 -3.09 -5.51
CA LEU A 97 8.56 -3.46 -4.10
C LEU A 97 9.29 -4.79 -3.87
N VAL A 98 9.17 -5.72 -4.81
CA VAL A 98 9.82 -7.03 -4.77
C VAL A 98 10.69 -7.18 -5.99
N ASP A 99 12.00 -7.37 -5.77
CA ASP A 99 12.94 -7.63 -6.85
C ASP A 99 12.62 -9.01 -7.48
N PRO A 100 12.26 -9.06 -8.77
CA PRO A 100 11.88 -10.31 -9.42
C PRO A 100 13.03 -11.32 -9.55
N ARG A 101 14.29 -10.90 -9.36
CA ARG A 101 15.46 -11.79 -9.38
C ARG A 101 15.64 -12.50 -8.03
N MET A 102 15.18 -11.91 -6.93
CA MET A 102 15.22 -12.55 -5.60
C MET A 102 14.24 -13.73 -5.47
N MET A 103 13.15 -13.77 -6.25
CA MET A 103 12.20 -14.89 -6.24
C MET A 103 12.62 -16.12 -7.05
N ARG A 104 13.71 -16.05 -7.85
CA ARG A 104 14.21 -17.21 -8.63
C ARG A 104 15.12 -18.15 -7.84
N GLY A 105 15.37 -17.88 -6.55
CA GLY A 105 16.36 -18.59 -5.73
C GLY A 105 15.86 -19.85 -5.01
N ALA A 106 14.61 -20.26 -5.18
CA ALA A 106 14.10 -21.53 -4.65
C ALA A 106 14.01 -22.55 -5.80
N SER A 107 15.14 -23.11 -6.19
CA SER A 107 15.26 -24.28 -7.05
C SER A 107 16.27 -25.23 -6.45
#